data_AF-A0A9D2HZK5-F1
#
_entry.id   AF-A0A9D2HZK5-F1
#
_cell.length_a   1.000
_cell.length_b   1.000
_cell.length_c   1.000
_cell.angle_alpha   90.00
_cell.angle_beta   90.00
_cell.angle_gamma   90.00
#
_symmetry.space_group_name_H-M   'P 1'
#
loop_
_entity.id
_entity.type
_entity.pdbx_description
1 polymer ?
#
loop_
_entity_poly.entity_id
_entity_poly.type
_entity_poly.pdbx_seq_one_letter_code
_entity_poly.pdbx_strand_id
1 'polypeptide(L)'
;MKENQVNSVKDYLDYLKRYTKYGASKNLYFRGQLSKFIDMKPSVARKNEYLKNEAKLYKENRNANKSIIQNLARMQHDGVPTRLLDFTTDPLVALFFATQESLREDSSIYIFIRPNIDANSLEIKFSSFIATQQNRNLSTIVNKFNDDFHESLSLTRAKEIISKGLFIQPNTVVDEENKRMLKQKGTFAIPGNEIKDDKIVEIIPFENDGSYEEVVIPFECHEEIRKELEDRGYTRENLLGENNEEIQYINTDKNVIQLINPRVTKFRGYQKKYSVTAVTNMLLTYSEMQKIGYKIALKSKADVVWIWFKRDGAPNGINIVTQQWFKRALKSFFINIDSEDDEIVDYGELILSENRQDGYVCSAYYYNHPDMPAKHLAVSKNAITVNLDIKKSSEFLTLCTNLLKGTKLFITYKINGGEERSTSVTVQDAKTIIILEGYQPGDQVSGDVTLIVSILQDKNIMDEYGIDYENLTGTFICRSEKESMVYGRKHFFIK
;
A
#
# COMPACT_ATOMS: atom_id res chain seq x y z
N MET A 1 7.29 -2.87 0.04
CA MET A 1 7.87 -2.34 -1.20
C MET A 1 7.02 -1.15 -1.58
N LYS A 2 7.60 0.05 -1.70
CA LYS A 2 6.85 1.27 -2.06
C LYS A 2 6.62 1.32 -3.57
N GLU A 3 5.91 0.33 -4.11
CA GLU A 3 5.65 0.24 -5.56
C GLU A 3 4.42 1.05 -5.97
N ASN A 4 3.56 1.42 -5.01
CA ASN A 4 2.25 1.98 -5.29
C ASN A 4 2.13 3.39 -4.71
N GLN A 5 1.85 4.37 -5.57
CA GLN A 5 1.53 5.75 -5.22
C GLN A 5 0.10 6.06 -5.64
N VAL A 6 -0.62 6.83 -4.83
CA VAL A 6 -1.93 7.38 -5.20
C VAL A 6 -1.97 8.87 -4.86
N ASN A 7 -2.56 9.68 -5.75
CA ASN A 7 -2.54 11.14 -5.66
C ASN A 7 -3.91 11.73 -5.31
N SER A 8 -4.96 10.91 -5.29
CA SER A 8 -6.33 11.34 -5.03
C SER A 8 -7.12 10.23 -4.34
N VAL A 9 -8.27 10.60 -3.74
CA VAL A 9 -9.20 9.61 -3.18
C VAL A 9 -9.70 8.68 -4.28
N LYS A 10 -9.94 9.19 -5.50
CA LYS A 10 -10.35 8.37 -6.65
C LYS A 10 -9.27 7.33 -7.00
N ASP A 11 -8.02 7.73 -7.15
CA ASP A 11 -6.92 6.81 -7.46
C ASP A 11 -6.79 5.74 -6.37
N TYR A 12 -6.96 6.12 -5.12
CA TYR A 12 -6.94 5.20 -4.00
C TYR A 12 -8.10 4.20 -4.05
N LEU A 13 -9.33 4.65 -4.28
CA LEU A 13 -10.49 3.76 -4.42
C LEU A 13 -10.38 2.84 -5.65
N ASP A 14 -9.86 3.37 -6.77
CA ASP A 14 -9.58 2.61 -7.98
C ASP A 14 -8.51 1.54 -7.72
N TYR A 15 -7.44 1.89 -7.01
CA TYR A 15 -6.40 0.98 -6.57
C TYR A 15 -6.98 -0.18 -5.74
N LEU A 16 -7.90 0.14 -4.82
CA LEU A 16 -8.51 -0.82 -3.92
C LEU A 16 -9.46 -1.83 -4.59
N LYS A 17 -9.91 -1.58 -5.82
CA LYS A 17 -10.79 -2.52 -6.55
C LYS A 17 -10.19 -3.94 -6.64
N ARG A 18 -8.87 -4.06 -6.68
CA ARG A 18 -8.17 -5.36 -6.68
C ARG A 18 -8.35 -6.16 -5.37
N TYR A 19 -8.67 -5.50 -4.25
CA TYR A 19 -8.84 -6.14 -2.94
C TYR A 19 -10.31 -6.49 -2.61
N THR A 20 -11.26 -6.23 -3.52
CA THR A 20 -12.71 -6.35 -3.24
C THR A 20 -13.10 -7.71 -2.65
N LYS A 21 -12.51 -8.82 -3.15
CA LYS A 21 -12.75 -10.18 -2.63
C LYS A 21 -12.39 -10.33 -1.14
N TYR A 22 -11.31 -9.71 -0.69
CA TYR A 22 -10.86 -9.80 0.71
C TYR A 22 -11.72 -8.95 1.65
N GLY A 23 -12.28 -7.84 1.15
CA GLY A 23 -13.28 -7.07 1.86
C GLY A 23 -14.54 -7.90 2.18
N ALA A 24 -15.03 -8.66 1.20
CA ALA A 24 -16.19 -9.54 1.37
C ALA A 24 -15.96 -10.65 2.42
N SER A 25 -14.73 -11.16 2.52
CA SER A 25 -14.34 -12.16 3.53
C SER A 25 -13.96 -11.56 4.89
N LYS A 26 -14.11 -10.23 5.09
CA LYS A 26 -13.77 -9.49 6.32
C LYS A 26 -12.31 -9.70 6.79
N ASN A 27 -11.41 -9.90 5.83
CA ASN A 27 -9.99 -10.16 6.09
C ASN A 27 -9.08 -9.02 5.65
N LEU A 28 -9.67 -7.85 5.34
CA LEU A 28 -8.95 -6.70 4.81
C LEU A 28 -8.85 -5.61 5.87
N TYR A 29 -7.63 -5.20 6.18
CA TYR A 29 -7.31 -4.19 7.19
C TYR A 29 -6.42 -3.12 6.62
N PHE A 30 -6.61 -1.90 7.11
CA PHE A 30 -5.89 -0.72 6.67
C PHE A 30 -5.28 0.00 7.86
N ARG A 31 -4.14 0.64 7.65
CA ARG A 31 -3.50 1.52 8.61
C ARG A 31 -2.86 2.70 7.89
N GLY A 32 -3.33 3.91 8.20
CA GLY A 32 -2.66 5.15 7.81
C GLY A 32 -1.53 5.48 8.78
N GLN A 33 -0.37 5.85 8.26
CA GLN A 33 0.81 6.15 9.08
C GLN A 33 1.73 7.13 8.35
N LEU A 34 2.24 8.10 9.11
CA LEU A 34 3.25 9.04 8.62
C LEU A 34 4.60 8.36 8.37
N SER A 35 5.35 8.86 7.39
CA SER A 35 6.66 8.30 7.01
C SER A 35 7.69 8.30 8.13
N LYS A 36 7.61 9.24 9.09
CA LYS A 36 8.51 9.27 10.26
C LYS A 36 8.47 7.99 11.12
N PHE A 37 7.36 7.25 11.07
CA PHE A 37 7.24 5.98 11.77
C PHE A 37 7.78 4.86 10.89
N ILE A 38 9.07 4.56 11.06
CA ILE A 38 9.79 3.57 10.26
C ILE A 38 9.25 2.15 10.48
N ASP A 39 8.93 1.81 11.73
CA ASP A 39 8.49 0.47 12.14
C ASP A 39 7.03 0.48 12.63
N MET A 40 6.28 -0.61 12.42
CA MET A 40 4.97 -0.81 13.06
C MET A 40 5.12 -1.40 14.46
N LYS A 41 5.84 -0.67 15.32
CA LYS A 41 5.98 -1.03 16.73
C LYS A 41 4.81 -0.45 17.56
N PRO A 42 4.16 -1.27 18.40
CA PRO A 42 3.14 -0.77 19.33
C PRO A 42 3.76 0.22 20.31
N SER A 43 2.94 1.09 20.89
CA SER A 43 3.41 2.20 21.74
C SER A 43 4.25 1.72 22.92
N VAL A 44 3.94 0.55 23.50
CA VAL A 44 4.72 -0.07 24.58
C VAL A 44 6.12 -0.52 24.15
N ALA A 45 6.33 -0.85 22.87
CA ALA A 45 7.61 -1.32 22.34
C ALA A 45 8.50 -0.18 21.84
N ARG A 46 7.99 1.06 21.76
CA ARG A 46 8.76 2.21 21.27
C ARG A 46 9.82 2.69 22.26
N LYS A 47 9.67 2.36 23.55
CA LYS A 47 10.65 2.63 24.60
C LYS A 47 10.84 1.39 25.47
N ASN A 48 12.09 0.99 25.69
CA ASN A 48 12.43 -0.16 26.54
C ASN A 48 11.84 -0.07 27.95
N GLU A 49 11.70 1.14 28.50
CA GLU A 49 11.08 1.36 29.80
C GLU A 49 9.60 0.96 29.83
N TYR A 50 8.83 1.28 28.78
CA TYR A 50 7.41 0.96 28.72
C TYR A 50 7.21 -0.56 28.64
N LEU A 51 8.00 -1.26 27.83
CA LEU A 51 7.92 -2.72 27.73
C LEU A 51 8.32 -3.43 29.04
N LYS A 52 9.31 -2.92 29.75
CA LYS A 52 9.70 -3.45 31.07
C LYS A 52 8.60 -3.23 32.13
N ASN A 53 7.87 -2.13 32.02
CA ASN A 53 6.85 -1.72 32.99
C ASN A 53 5.41 -2.02 32.53
N GLU A 54 5.20 -2.78 31.45
CA GLU A 54 3.88 -3.03 30.86
C GLU A 54 2.85 -3.56 31.87
N ALA A 55 3.21 -4.56 32.68
CA ALA A 55 2.34 -5.12 33.71
C ALA A 55 1.96 -4.09 34.79
N LYS A 56 2.87 -3.17 35.12
CA LYS A 56 2.62 -2.07 36.06
C LYS A 56 1.65 -1.06 35.43
N LEU A 57 1.91 -0.63 34.20
CA LEU A 57 1.03 0.27 33.43
C LEU A 57 -0.39 -0.30 33.33
N TYR A 58 -0.51 -1.60 33.03
CA TYR A 58 -1.81 -2.28 33.01
C TYR A 58 -2.49 -2.25 34.39
N LYS A 59 -1.76 -2.63 35.46
CA LYS A 59 -2.32 -2.69 36.81
C LYS A 59 -2.83 -1.33 37.30
N GLU A 60 -2.11 -0.25 37.00
CA GLU A 60 -2.46 1.13 37.41
C GLU A 60 -3.67 1.69 36.68
N ASN A 61 -3.93 1.22 35.46
CA ASN A 61 -4.98 1.77 34.59
C ASN A 61 -6.17 0.82 34.37
N ARG A 62 -6.15 -0.41 34.92
CA ARG A 62 -7.23 -1.40 34.70
C ARG A 62 -8.52 -1.02 35.40
N ASN A 63 -9.63 -1.42 34.78
CA ASN A 63 -10.96 -1.44 35.38
C ASN A 63 -11.34 -2.91 35.58
N ALA A 64 -11.69 -3.28 36.81
CA ALA A 64 -12.00 -4.66 37.18
C ALA A 64 -13.22 -5.24 36.46
N ASN A 65 -14.13 -4.39 35.97
CA ASN A 65 -15.34 -4.79 35.27
C ASN A 65 -15.11 -5.05 33.77
N LYS A 66 -13.89 -4.83 33.27
CA LYS A 66 -13.54 -5.03 31.86
C LYS A 66 -12.58 -6.20 31.70
N SER A 67 -12.70 -6.93 30.60
CA SER A 67 -11.73 -7.94 30.20
C SER A 67 -10.35 -7.32 29.93
N ILE A 68 -9.31 -8.14 29.81
CA ILE A 68 -7.96 -7.65 29.57
C ILE A 68 -7.89 -6.88 28.26
N ILE A 69 -8.49 -7.40 27.19
CA ILE A 69 -8.48 -6.74 25.89
C ILE A 69 -9.28 -5.42 25.90
N GLN A 70 -10.42 -5.37 26.58
CA GLN A 70 -11.18 -4.12 26.76
C GLN A 70 -10.38 -3.08 27.56
N ASN A 71 -9.65 -3.50 28.60
CA ASN A 71 -8.76 -2.62 29.34
C ASN A 71 -7.63 -2.08 28.47
N LEU A 72 -6.98 -2.93 27.66
CA LEU A 72 -5.94 -2.50 26.73
C LEU A 72 -6.49 -1.53 25.67
N ALA A 73 -7.68 -1.78 25.12
CA ALA A 73 -8.33 -0.88 24.16
C ALA A 73 -8.63 0.50 24.78
N ARG A 74 -9.16 0.54 26.01
CA ARG A 74 -9.38 1.80 26.74
C ARG A 74 -8.06 2.52 27.03
N MET A 75 -7.06 1.81 27.54
CA MET A 75 -5.73 2.36 27.81
C MET A 75 -5.11 3.02 26.57
N GLN A 76 -5.22 2.38 25.41
CA GLN A 76 -4.74 2.95 24.14
C GLN A 76 -5.48 4.25 23.78
N HIS A 77 -6.80 4.31 24.03
CA HIS A 77 -7.60 5.51 23.83
C HIS A 77 -7.16 6.66 24.77
N ASP A 78 -6.85 6.34 26.03
CA ASP A 78 -6.39 7.29 27.05
C ASP A 78 -4.90 7.68 26.88
N GLY A 79 -4.23 7.21 25.81
CA GLY A 79 -2.82 7.51 25.52
C GLY A 79 -1.81 6.73 26.36
N VAL A 80 -2.26 5.74 27.13
CA VAL A 80 -1.38 4.84 27.89
C VAL A 80 -0.70 3.86 26.93
N PRO A 81 0.64 3.65 27.01
CA PRO A 81 1.33 2.72 26.13
C PRO A 81 0.79 1.30 26.25
N THR A 82 0.41 0.69 25.11
CA THR A 82 -0.09 -0.69 25.04
C THR A 82 0.62 -1.48 23.95
N ARG A 83 0.42 -2.80 23.97
CA ARG A 83 0.84 -3.71 22.91
C ARG A 83 -0.08 -3.74 21.69
N LEU A 84 -1.19 -3.01 21.71
CA LEU A 84 -2.12 -2.97 20.60
C LEU A 84 -1.59 -2.06 19.48
N LEU A 85 -1.94 -2.41 18.25
CA LEU A 85 -1.87 -1.51 17.12
C LEU A 85 -3.24 -1.26 16.55
N ASP A 86 -3.49 -0.01 16.20
CA ASP A 86 -4.74 0.45 15.61
C ASP A 86 -4.80 0.08 14.12
N PHE A 87 -5.89 -0.55 13.73
CA PHE A 87 -6.25 -0.83 12.34
C PHE A 87 -7.69 -0.40 12.10
N THR A 88 -8.07 -0.25 10.84
CA THR A 88 -9.46 -0.01 10.45
C THR A 88 -9.84 -0.93 9.31
N THR A 89 -11.12 -1.26 9.22
CA THR A 89 -11.69 -1.95 8.03
C THR A 89 -12.19 -0.96 6.98
N ASP A 90 -12.12 0.34 7.26
CA ASP A 90 -12.50 1.40 6.32
C ASP A 90 -11.25 2.05 5.71
N PRO A 91 -11.03 1.90 4.40
CA PRO A 91 -9.85 2.47 3.75
C PRO A 91 -9.80 4.00 3.85
N LEU A 92 -10.94 4.69 3.86
CA LEU A 92 -10.97 6.15 3.94
C LEU A 92 -10.65 6.66 5.35
N VAL A 93 -10.93 5.87 6.39
CA VAL A 93 -10.42 6.16 7.74
C VAL A 93 -8.89 6.04 7.77
N ALA A 94 -8.31 5.04 7.10
CA ALA A 94 -6.86 4.94 7.00
C ALA A 94 -6.24 6.12 6.23
N LEU A 95 -6.85 6.54 5.11
CA LEU A 95 -6.41 7.70 4.35
C LEU A 95 -6.52 9.01 5.16
N PHE A 96 -7.57 9.16 5.96
CA PHE A 96 -7.70 10.26 6.93
C PHE A 96 -6.50 10.29 7.90
N PHE A 97 -6.20 9.16 8.55
CA PHE A 97 -5.06 9.09 9.48
C PHE A 97 -3.70 9.30 8.81
N ALA A 98 -3.56 8.95 7.53
CA ALA A 98 -2.35 9.20 6.77
C ALA A 98 -2.13 10.70 6.48
N THR A 99 -3.21 11.48 6.36
CA THR A 99 -3.15 12.87 5.89
C THR A 99 -3.48 13.93 6.95
N GLN A 100 -3.95 13.55 8.15
CA GLN A 100 -4.46 14.50 9.17
C GLN A 100 -3.42 15.36 9.90
N GLU A 101 -2.11 15.16 9.67
CA GLU A 101 -1.05 15.77 10.46
C GLU A 101 -0.48 17.03 9.78
N SER A 102 0.08 17.95 10.58
CA SER A 102 0.63 19.23 10.08
C SER A 102 2.08 19.14 9.60
N LEU A 103 2.65 17.93 9.59
CA LEU A 103 4.03 17.72 9.20
C LEU A 103 4.16 17.67 7.68
N ARG A 104 5.21 18.31 7.16
CA ARG A 104 5.59 18.26 5.75
C ARG A 104 6.33 16.98 5.44
N GLU A 105 5.59 15.87 5.38
CA GLU A 105 6.12 14.55 5.07
C GLU A 105 5.14 13.77 4.20
N ASP A 106 5.66 12.85 3.39
CA ASP A 106 4.84 11.83 2.75
C ASP A 106 4.21 10.93 3.81
N SER A 107 3.12 10.27 3.46
CA SER A 107 2.51 9.26 4.33
C SER A 107 2.30 7.96 3.58
N SER A 108 2.02 6.90 4.33
CA SER A 108 1.77 5.57 3.79
C SER A 108 0.45 5.03 4.33
N ILE A 109 -0.27 4.31 3.48
CA ILE A 109 -1.34 3.41 3.87
C ILE A 109 -0.83 1.99 3.70
N TYR A 110 -0.95 1.23 4.76
CA TYR A 110 -0.61 -0.17 4.76
C TYR A 110 -1.86 -1.03 4.68
N ILE A 111 -1.86 -2.01 3.77
CA ILE A 111 -2.98 -2.90 3.53
C ILE A 111 -2.58 -4.32 3.92
N PHE A 112 -3.40 -4.96 4.75
CA PHE A 112 -3.18 -6.30 5.25
C PHE A 112 -4.34 -7.21 4.87
N ILE A 113 -4.01 -8.36 4.30
CA ILE A 113 -4.93 -9.47 4.11
C ILE A 113 -4.61 -10.50 5.19
N ARG A 114 -5.47 -10.60 6.21
CA ARG A 114 -5.23 -11.44 7.39
C ARG A 114 -6.50 -12.12 7.88
N PRO A 115 -6.42 -13.39 8.34
CA PRO A 115 -7.53 -13.99 9.06
C PRO A 115 -7.78 -13.22 10.34
N ASN A 116 -9.03 -13.26 10.80
CA ASN A 116 -9.46 -12.57 11.99
C ASN A 116 -9.88 -13.56 13.08
N ILE A 117 -9.73 -13.13 14.33
CA ILE A 117 -9.96 -13.95 15.50
C ILE A 117 -10.86 -13.19 16.47
N ASP A 118 -11.92 -13.85 16.97
CA ASP A 118 -12.83 -13.27 17.96
C ASP A 118 -12.08 -12.82 19.21
N ALA A 119 -12.41 -11.64 19.75
CA ALA A 119 -11.75 -11.10 20.94
C ALA A 119 -11.85 -12.01 22.18
N ASN A 120 -12.82 -12.92 22.24
CA ASN A 120 -13.00 -13.87 23.33
C ASN A 120 -12.31 -15.22 23.10
N SER A 121 -11.63 -15.41 21.97
CA SER A 121 -10.89 -16.63 21.69
C SER A 121 -9.73 -16.83 22.67
N LEU A 122 -9.29 -18.08 22.80
CA LEU A 122 -8.12 -18.45 23.59
C LEU A 122 -6.87 -17.67 23.16
N GLU A 123 -6.66 -17.51 21.85
CA GLU A 123 -5.51 -16.83 21.26
C GLU A 123 -5.45 -15.35 21.68
N ILE A 124 -6.57 -14.63 21.59
CA ILE A 124 -6.62 -13.21 21.96
C ILE A 124 -6.52 -13.04 23.48
N LYS A 125 -7.21 -13.88 24.26
CA LYS A 125 -7.11 -13.88 25.72
C LYS A 125 -5.68 -14.10 26.18
N PHE A 126 -5.01 -15.13 25.68
CA PHE A 126 -3.64 -15.45 26.06
C PHE A 126 -2.65 -14.35 25.63
N SER A 127 -2.75 -13.87 24.39
CA SER A 127 -1.85 -12.83 23.87
C SER A 127 -2.00 -11.49 24.59
N SER A 128 -3.23 -11.16 25.00
CA SER A 128 -3.52 -9.98 25.83
C SER A 128 -3.04 -10.18 27.26
N PHE A 129 -3.16 -11.39 27.80
CA PHE A 129 -2.76 -11.72 29.18
C PHE A 129 -1.28 -11.44 29.44
N ILE A 130 -0.40 -11.63 28.45
CA ILE A 130 1.03 -11.30 28.57
C ILE A 130 1.26 -9.84 29.02
N ALA A 131 0.37 -8.89 28.65
CA ALA A 131 0.47 -7.49 29.07
C ALA A 131 0.36 -7.32 30.59
N THR A 132 -0.26 -8.28 31.26
CA THR A 132 -0.50 -8.27 32.70
C THR A 132 0.62 -8.95 33.50
N GLN A 133 1.61 -9.53 32.81
CA GLN A 133 2.64 -10.37 33.42
C GLN A 133 3.98 -9.65 33.56
N GLN A 134 4.48 -9.60 34.80
CA GLN A 134 5.83 -9.09 35.08
C GLN A 134 6.91 -10.13 34.72
N ASN A 135 6.63 -11.41 34.95
CA ASN A 135 7.50 -12.50 34.50
C ASN A 135 7.37 -12.68 32.98
N ARG A 136 8.49 -12.79 32.27
CA ARG A 136 8.55 -12.98 30.82
C ARG A 136 8.92 -14.41 30.41
N ASN A 137 9.03 -15.34 31.36
CA ASN A 137 9.21 -16.77 31.10
C ASN A 137 7.88 -17.39 30.64
N LEU A 138 7.85 -17.98 29.45
CA LEU A 138 6.65 -18.44 28.78
C LEU A 138 5.99 -19.60 29.54
N SER A 139 6.75 -20.60 30.01
CA SER A 139 6.18 -21.70 30.79
C SER A 139 5.47 -21.24 32.06
N THR A 140 6.06 -20.30 32.78
CA THR A 140 5.41 -19.69 33.95
C THR A 140 4.12 -18.96 33.58
N ILE A 141 4.13 -18.19 32.49
CA ILE A 141 2.96 -17.45 32.03
C ILE A 141 1.83 -18.40 31.59
N VAL A 142 2.16 -19.48 30.88
CA VAL A 142 1.17 -20.48 30.42
C VAL A 142 0.51 -21.17 31.61
N ASN A 143 1.30 -21.63 32.59
CA ASN A 143 0.75 -22.26 33.80
C ASN A 143 -0.20 -21.31 34.51
N LYS A 144 0.22 -20.05 34.71
CA LYS A 144 -0.62 -19.05 35.36
C LYS A 144 -1.89 -18.74 34.57
N PHE A 145 -1.82 -18.68 33.24
CA PHE A 145 -3.00 -18.47 32.40
C PHE A 145 -3.98 -19.64 32.51
N ASN A 146 -3.49 -20.88 32.46
CA ASN A 146 -4.32 -22.07 32.64
C ASN A 146 -5.01 -22.09 34.00
N ASP A 147 -4.28 -21.72 35.07
CA ASP A 147 -4.82 -21.63 36.43
C ASP A 147 -5.87 -20.51 36.56
N ASP A 148 -5.55 -19.30 36.09
CA ASP A 148 -6.41 -18.10 36.23
C ASP A 148 -7.70 -18.21 35.37
N PHE A 149 -7.66 -18.90 34.23
CA PHE A 149 -8.78 -18.99 33.27
C PHE A 149 -9.41 -20.39 33.14
N HIS A 150 -8.92 -21.38 33.89
CA HIS A 150 -9.35 -22.78 33.80
C HIS A 150 -9.21 -23.37 32.38
N GLU A 151 -8.10 -23.06 31.72
CA GLU A 151 -7.78 -23.50 30.36
C GLU A 151 -6.73 -24.62 30.38
N SER A 152 -6.56 -25.31 29.24
CA SER A 152 -5.55 -26.36 29.06
C SER A 152 -4.61 -26.07 27.88
N LEU A 153 -4.04 -24.86 27.86
CA LEU A 153 -3.12 -24.42 26.81
C LEU A 153 -1.75 -25.10 26.97
N SER A 154 -1.30 -25.81 25.93
CA SER A 154 0.03 -26.41 25.90
C SER A 154 1.12 -25.38 25.57
N LEU A 155 2.35 -25.64 26.00
CA LEU A 155 3.51 -24.77 25.71
C LEU A 155 3.75 -24.59 24.21
N THR A 156 3.64 -25.68 23.44
CA THR A 156 3.79 -25.66 21.98
C THR A 156 2.76 -24.73 21.34
N ARG A 157 1.49 -24.88 21.72
CA ARG A 157 0.40 -24.04 21.19
C ARG A 157 0.54 -22.58 21.64
N ALA A 158 0.93 -22.34 22.90
CA ALA A 158 1.19 -21.00 23.41
C ALA A 158 2.26 -20.29 22.58
N LYS A 159 3.38 -20.97 22.31
CA LYS A 159 4.47 -20.44 21.49
C LYS A 159 3.99 -20.11 20.08
N GLU A 160 3.22 -20.99 19.43
CA GLU A 160 2.65 -20.73 18.12
C GLU A 160 1.76 -19.47 18.08
N ILE A 161 0.94 -19.28 19.11
CA ILE A 161 0.01 -18.15 19.23
C ILE A 161 0.80 -16.85 19.34
N ILE A 162 1.72 -16.76 20.30
CA ILE A 162 2.37 -15.48 20.61
C ILE A 162 3.57 -15.18 19.71
N SER A 163 4.01 -16.10 18.85
CA SER A 163 5.06 -15.85 17.85
C SER A 163 4.54 -15.18 16.57
N LYS A 164 3.23 -14.97 16.43
CA LYS A 164 2.62 -14.38 15.23
C LYS A 164 1.72 -13.20 15.60
N GLY A 165 1.54 -12.28 14.66
CA GLY A 165 0.60 -11.19 14.78
C GLY A 165 -0.85 -11.66 14.64
N LEU A 166 -1.71 -11.23 15.56
CA LEU A 166 -3.12 -11.61 15.61
C LEU A 166 -4.00 -10.40 15.30
N PHE A 167 -4.86 -10.52 14.29
CA PHE A 167 -5.86 -9.51 13.95
C PHE A 167 -7.17 -9.83 14.66
N ILE A 168 -7.67 -8.87 15.43
CA ILE A 168 -8.92 -9.03 16.17
C ILE A 168 -10.09 -8.79 15.22
N GLN A 169 -11.09 -9.66 15.29
CA GLN A 169 -12.31 -9.53 14.53
C GLN A 169 -13.02 -8.20 14.88
N PRO A 170 -13.35 -7.37 13.88
CA PRO A 170 -14.04 -6.11 14.10
C PRO A 170 -15.33 -6.28 14.92
N ASN A 171 -15.64 -5.29 15.76
CA ASN A 171 -16.82 -5.25 16.63
C ASN A 171 -16.91 -6.34 17.72
N THR A 172 -15.86 -7.15 17.94
CA THR A 172 -15.85 -8.15 19.04
C THR A 172 -15.27 -7.60 20.34
N VAL A 173 -14.47 -6.53 20.29
CA VAL A 173 -14.15 -5.71 21.46
C VAL A 173 -15.30 -4.75 21.69
N VAL A 174 -16.30 -5.15 22.48
CA VAL A 174 -17.46 -4.30 22.77
C VAL A 174 -17.15 -3.45 23.99
N ASP A 175 -17.11 -2.13 23.80
CA ASP A 175 -17.01 -1.15 24.89
C ASP A 175 -17.91 0.04 24.57
N GLU A 176 -19.06 0.13 25.26
CA GLU A 176 -20.07 1.18 25.02
C GLU A 176 -19.52 2.60 25.26
N GLU A 177 -18.47 2.71 26.06
CA GLU A 177 -17.78 3.97 26.33
C GLU A 177 -16.85 4.36 25.17
N ASN A 178 -16.39 3.40 24.37
CA ASN A 178 -15.47 3.62 23.25
C ASN A 178 -16.21 3.90 21.94
N LYS A 179 -17.02 4.96 21.93
CA LYS A 179 -17.77 5.42 20.74
C LYS A 179 -16.85 5.75 19.55
N ARG A 180 -15.60 6.15 19.84
CA ARG A 180 -14.57 6.48 18.84
C ARG A 180 -14.24 5.27 17.96
N MET A 181 -14.04 4.10 18.56
CA MET A 181 -13.71 2.88 17.81
C MET A 181 -14.82 2.49 16.82
N LEU A 182 -16.09 2.64 17.20
CA LEU A 182 -17.23 2.38 16.31
C LEU A 182 -17.23 3.33 15.11
N LYS A 183 -17.05 4.64 15.33
CA LYS A 183 -17.05 5.64 14.24
C LYS A 183 -15.87 5.45 13.28
N GLN A 184 -14.72 5.01 13.79
CA GLN A 184 -13.53 4.73 12.99
C GLN A 184 -13.58 3.38 12.25
N LYS A 185 -14.63 2.56 12.48
CA LYS A 185 -14.66 1.15 12.10
C LYS A 185 -13.36 0.44 12.50
N GLY A 186 -12.88 0.83 13.68
CA GLY A 186 -11.57 0.49 14.21
C GLY A 186 -11.55 -0.95 14.71
N THR A 187 -10.37 -1.54 14.66
CA THR A 187 -10.04 -2.81 15.28
C THR A 187 -8.58 -2.79 15.70
N PHE A 188 -8.15 -3.83 16.41
CA PHE A 188 -6.78 -3.93 16.88
C PHE A 188 -6.08 -5.16 16.32
N ALA A 189 -4.76 -5.09 16.30
CA ALA A 189 -3.92 -6.26 16.17
C ALA A 189 -2.92 -6.33 17.33
N ILE A 190 -2.58 -7.54 17.74
CA ILE A 190 -1.57 -7.83 18.77
C ILE A 190 -0.34 -8.39 18.04
N PRO A 191 0.82 -7.71 18.04
CA PRO A 191 2.01 -8.22 17.38
C PRO A 191 2.57 -9.47 18.06
N GLY A 192 3.30 -10.26 17.28
CA GLY A 192 4.03 -11.42 17.78
C GLY A 192 5.17 -11.03 18.72
N ASN A 193 5.77 -12.03 19.34
CA ASN A 193 6.84 -11.91 20.32
C ASN A 193 8.01 -12.77 19.89
N GLU A 194 9.22 -12.23 20.04
CA GLU A 194 10.45 -13.00 19.89
C GLU A 194 10.66 -13.79 21.19
N ILE A 195 10.95 -15.10 21.06
CA ILE A 195 11.10 -16.01 22.19
C ILE A 195 12.46 -16.70 22.08
N LYS A 196 13.32 -16.49 23.10
CA LYS A 196 14.64 -17.10 23.23
C LYS A 196 14.71 -17.83 24.56
N ASP A 197 15.09 -19.11 24.54
CA ASP A 197 15.27 -19.94 25.74
C ASP A 197 14.08 -19.85 26.72
N ASP A 198 12.86 -20.06 26.22
CA ASP A 198 11.59 -19.97 26.99
C ASP A 198 11.27 -18.57 27.54
N LYS A 199 11.96 -17.51 27.07
CA LYS A 199 11.73 -16.13 27.51
C LYS A 199 11.26 -15.24 26.36
N ILE A 200 10.20 -14.49 26.60
CA ILE A 200 9.75 -13.40 25.73
C ILE A 200 10.75 -12.25 25.87
N VAL A 201 11.43 -11.90 24.78
CA VAL A 201 12.52 -10.88 24.80
C VAL A 201 12.10 -9.56 24.18
N GLU A 202 11.38 -9.61 23.05
CA GLU A 202 11.05 -8.44 22.23
C GLU A 202 9.65 -8.64 21.62
N ILE A 203 9.05 -7.54 21.15
CA ILE A 203 7.85 -7.58 20.31
C ILE A 203 8.30 -7.53 18.85
N ILE A 204 7.82 -8.48 18.04
CA ILE A 204 8.10 -8.54 16.60
C ILE A 204 7.26 -7.46 15.92
N PRO A 205 7.86 -6.51 15.20
CA PRO A 205 7.12 -5.54 14.40
C PRO A 205 6.29 -6.24 13.31
N PHE A 206 5.08 -5.73 13.02
CA PHE A 206 4.15 -6.39 12.09
C PHE A 206 4.70 -6.51 10.66
N GLU A 207 5.60 -5.61 10.26
CA GLU A 207 6.28 -5.69 8.97
C GLU A 207 7.15 -6.94 8.81
N ASN A 208 7.53 -7.59 9.92
CA ASN A 208 8.34 -8.81 9.95
C ASN A 208 7.51 -10.08 10.14
N ASP A 209 6.22 -9.95 10.44
CA ASP A 209 5.30 -11.07 10.72
C ASP A 209 4.62 -11.63 9.45
N GLY A 210 4.65 -10.88 8.35
CA GLY A 210 4.19 -11.34 7.05
C GLY A 210 4.00 -10.19 6.06
N SER A 211 3.54 -10.52 4.86
CA SER A 211 3.47 -9.52 3.79
C SER A 211 2.29 -8.58 3.93
N TYR A 212 2.53 -7.35 3.51
CA TYR A 212 1.60 -6.24 3.48
C TYR A 212 1.86 -5.44 2.20
N GLU A 213 0.84 -4.73 1.75
CA GLU A 213 1.00 -3.73 0.70
C GLU A 213 1.25 -2.36 1.34
N GLU A 214 2.09 -1.55 0.71
CA GLU A 214 2.30 -0.15 1.10
C GLU A 214 1.94 0.77 -0.06
N VAL A 215 0.99 1.66 0.18
CA VAL A 215 0.56 2.69 -0.76
C VAL A 215 1.02 4.05 -0.24
N VAL A 216 1.89 4.73 -0.98
CA VAL A 216 2.40 6.04 -0.61
C VAL A 216 1.44 7.14 -1.05
N ILE A 217 1.20 8.08 -0.14
CA ILE A 217 0.42 9.30 -0.36
C ILE A 217 1.39 10.49 -0.33
N PRO A 218 1.75 11.07 -1.49
CA PRO A 218 2.67 12.19 -1.56
C PRO A 218 2.11 13.40 -0.79
N PHE A 219 2.97 14.12 -0.08
CA PHE A 219 2.56 15.32 0.68
C PHE A 219 1.73 16.31 -0.13
N GLU A 220 2.07 16.48 -1.41
CA GLU A 220 1.51 17.54 -2.26
C GLU A 220 0.00 17.44 -2.45
N CYS A 221 -0.56 16.23 -2.33
CA CYS A 221 -2.00 15.94 -2.48
C CYS A 221 -2.77 15.89 -1.15
N HIS A 222 -2.10 16.01 0.02
CA HIS A 222 -2.76 15.83 1.32
C HIS A 222 -3.91 16.82 1.55
N GLU A 223 -3.74 18.08 1.16
CA GLU A 223 -4.75 19.14 1.35
C GLU A 223 -6.06 18.81 0.61
N GLU A 224 -5.96 18.43 -0.66
CA GLU A 224 -7.12 18.09 -1.49
C GLU A 224 -7.80 16.80 -1.02
N ILE A 225 -7.01 15.77 -0.70
CA ILE A 225 -7.51 14.52 -0.14
C ILE A 225 -8.30 14.78 1.14
N ARG A 226 -7.75 15.59 2.07
CA ARG A 226 -8.46 15.93 3.31
C ARG A 226 -9.78 16.65 3.03
N LYS A 227 -9.78 17.63 2.13
CA LYS A 227 -11.01 18.35 1.77
C LYS A 227 -12.08 17.40 1.23
N GLU A 228 -11.70 16.48 0.33
CA GLU A 228 -12.65 15.49 -0.19
C GLU A 228 -13.14 14.51 0.91
N LEU A 229 -12.25 14.13 1.83
CA LEU A 229 -12.63 13.30 2.99
C LEU A 229 -13.61 14.03 3.91
N GLU A 230 -13.41 15.33 4.16
CA GLU A 230 -14.30 16.18 4.93
C GLU A 230 -15.68 16.29 4.27
N ASP A 231 -15.73 16.50 2.94
CA ASP A 231 -16.97 16.51 2.15
C ASP A 231 -17.72 15.16 2.23
N ARG A 232 -16.98 14.06 2.42
CA ARG A 232 -17.51 12.70 2.63
C ARG A 232 -17.84 12.40 4.11
N GLY A 233 -17.64 13.33 5.03
CA GLY A 233 -17.95 13.22 6.45
C GLY A 233 -16.85 12.61 7.33
N TYR A 234 -15.65 12.36 6.79
CA TYR A 234 -14.48 11.87 7.52
C TYR A 234 -13.74 13.05 8.17
N THR A 235 -14.33 13.64 9.20
CA THR A 235 -13.80 14.82 9.92
C THR A 235 -13.14 14.45 11.24
N ARG A 236 -12.33 15.36 11.82
CA ARG A 236 -11.77 15.17 13.18
C ARG A 236 -12.87 15.09 14.22
N GLU A 237 -13.93 15.88 14.09
CA GLU A 237 -15.07 15.85 14.99
C GLU A 237 -15.76 14.49 14.97
N ASN A 238 -15.98 13.94 13.78
CA ASN A 238 -16.61 12.64 13.64
C ASN A 238 -15.69 11.51 14.10
N LEU A 239 -14.44 11.47 13.63
CA LEU A 239 -13.55 10.33 13.88
C LEU A 239 -12.87 10.39 15.25
N LEU A 240 -12.51 11.58 15.75
CA LEU A 240 -11.73 11.74 16.98
C LEU A 240 -12.52 12.39 18.12
N GLY A 241 -13.64 13.07 17.84
CA GLY A 241 -14.33 13.90 18.83
C GLY A 241 -13.58 15.20 19.14
N GLU A 242 -12.72 15.63 18.23
CA GLU A 242 -11.90 16.83 18.34
C GLU A 242 -12.40 17.92 17.38
N ASN A 243 -12.17 19.19 17.70
CA ASN A 243 -12.55 20.27 16.79
C ASN A 243 -11.78 20.16 15.46
N ASN A 244 -12.46 20.53 14.37
CA ASN A 244 -11.79 20.71 13.08
C ASN A 244 -10.97 22.00 13.15
N GLU A 245 -9.65 21.86 13.28
CA GLU A 245 -8.70 22.95 13.18
C GLU A 245 -8.05 22.96 11.80
N GLU A 246 -7.86 24.15 11.23
CA GLU A 246 -7.14 24.31 9.96
C GLU A 246 -5.66 23.93 10.15
N ILE A 247 -5.17 23.02 9.32
CA ILE A 247 -3.79 22.58 9.38
C ILE A 247 -2.88 23.67 8.85
N GLN A 248 -2.08 24.26 9.74
CA GLN A 248 -1.06 25.23 9.35
C GLN A 248 0.30 24.56 9.19
N TYR A 249 0.85 24.65 7.97
CA TYR A 249 2.19 24.18 7.68
C TYR A 249 3.22 25.26 7.97
N ILE A 250 4.12 24.99 8.91
CA ILE A 250 5.23 25.90 9.21
C ILE A 250 6.16 25.98 7.99
N ASN A 251 6.44 27.19 7.51
CA ASN A 251 7.47 27.44 6.51
C ASN A 251 8.72 27.98 7.21
N THR A 252 9.75 27.14 7.31
CA THR A 252 11.00 27.49 7.97
C THR A 252 12.00 28.19 7.06
N ASP A 253 11.74 28.22 5.74
CA ASP A 253 12.74 28.62 4.75
C ASP A 253 12.29 29.78 3.85
N LYS A 254 13.18 30.74 3.62
CA LYS A 254 12.87 31.91 2.76
C LYS A 254 13.00 31.58 1.27
N ASN A 255 13.83 30.59 0.93
CA ASN A 255 14.12 30.18 -0.44
C ASN A 255 13.53 28.80 -0.73
N VAL A 256 12.22 28.77 -0.91
CA VAL A 256 11.42 27.55 -1.07
C VAL A 256 11.68 26.82 -2.39
N ILE A 257 12.10 27.57 -3.44
CA ILE A 257 12.35 27.02 -4.77
C ILE A 257 13.64 27.57 -5.41
N GLN A 258 14.26 26.76 -6.27
CA GLN A 258 15.33 27.13 -7.19
C GLN A 258 14.84 27.01 -8.64
N LEU A 259 15.02 28.08 -9.42
CA LEU A 259 14.69 28.08 -10.85
C LEU A 259 15.88 27.62 -11.68
N ILE A 260 15.66 26.63 -12.56
CA ILE A 260 16.67 26.00 -13.39
C ILE A 260 16.27 26.11 -14.87
N ASN A 261 17.26 26.35 -15.72
CA ASN A 261 17.13 26.41 -17.18
C ASN A 261 16.00 27.32 -17.70
N PRO A 262 15.88 28.58 -17.23
CA PRO A 262 14.88 29.49 -17.76
C PRO A 262 15.14 29.75 -19.25
N ARG A 263 14.11 29.58 -20.08
CA ARG A 263 14.19 29.81 -21.53
C ARG A 263 13.05 30.72 -21.98
N VAL A 264 13.37 31.64 -22.87
CA VAL A 264 12.39 32.48 -23.57
C VAL A 264 12.42 32.11 -25.04
N THR A 265 11.27 31.71 -25.57
CA THR A 265 11.10 31.37 -26.99
C THR A 265 9.88 32.08 -27.56
N LYS A 266 9.72 32.02 -28.88
CA LYS A 266 8.49 32.47 -29.55
C LYS A 266 7.51 31.30 -29.60
N PHE A 267 6.23 31.59 -29.36
CA PHE A 267 5.11 30.69 -29.54
C PHE A 267 4.18 31.28 -30.60
N ARG A 268 3.78 30.46 -31.58
CA ARG A 268 2.90 30.85 -32.71
C ARG A 268 3.19 32.27 -33.26
N GLY A 269 4.42 32.50 -33.70
CA GLY A 269 4.84 33.74 -34.36
C GLY A 269 5.39 34.81 -33.41
N TYR A 270 4.53 35.52 -32.68
CA TYR A 270 4.92 36.71 -31.91
C TYR A 270 4.74 36.60 -30.39
N GLN A 271 4.01 35.59 -29.91
CA GLN A 271 3.75 35.44 -28.49
C GLN A 271 5.00 34.97 -27.77
N LYS A 272 5.28 35.57 -26.62
CA LYS A 272 6.44 35.19 -25.80
C LYS A 272 6.08 33.96 -24.99
N LYS A 273 6.84 32.87 -25.15
CA LYS A 273 6.80 31.71 -24.27
C LYS A 273 7.97 31.76 -23.30
N TYR A 274 7.68 31.54 -22.03
CA TYR A 274 8.68 31.29 -21.00
C TYR A 274 8.56 29.85 -20.52
N SER A 275 9.68 29.17 -20.30
CA SER A 275 9.69 27.83 -19.74
C SER A 275 10.79 27.69 -18.71
N VAL A 276 10.50 27.07 -17.57
CA VAL A 276 11.47 26.91 -16.47
C VAL A 276 11.17 25.67 -15.64
N THR A 277 12.20 25.07 -15.05
CA THR A 277 12.03 24.04 -14.01
C THR A 277 12.15 24.71 -12.64
N ALA A 278 11.19 24.48 -11.75
CA ALA A 278 11.21 24.94 -10.37
C ALA A 278 11.50 23.75 -9.44
N VAL A 279 12.74 23.64 -8.97
CA VAL A 279 13.14 22.64 -7.99
C VAL A 279 12.74 23.14 -6.60
N THR A 280 12.02 22.30 -5.85
CA THR A 280 11.53 22.60 -4.51
C THR A 280 12.56 22.13 -3.47
N ASN A 281 12.92 23.01 -2.53
CA ASN A 281 13.87 22.71 -1.46
C ASN A 281 13.19 22.09 -0.23
N MET A 282 11.86 21.99 -0.26
CA MET A 282 11.01 21.39 0.77
C MET A 282 9.71 20.90 0.12
N LEU A 283 8.93 20.08 0.83
CA LEU A 283 7.63 19.62 0.34
C LEU A 283 6.60 20.76 0.35
N LEU A 284 5.85 20.92 -0.74
CA LEU A 284 4.86 21.97 -0.95
C LEU A 284 3.51 21.40 -1.35
N THR A 285 2.43 21.97 -0.85
CA THR A 285 1.08 21.63 -1.33
C THR A 285 0.88 22.11 -2.77
N TYR A 286 -0.10 21.54 -3.49
CA TYR A 286 -0.52 22.08 -4.79
C TYR A 286 -0.90 23.57 -4.68
N SER A 287 -1.64 23.97 -3.64
CA SER A 287 -2.00 25.37 -3.36
C SER A 287 -0.78 26.29 -3.24
N GLU A 288 0.28 25.86 -2.57
CA GLU A 288 1.54 26.61 -2.49
C GLU A 288 2.25 26.72 -3.83
N MET A 289 2.33 25.62 -4.59
CA MET A 289 2.94 25.62 -5.91
C MET A 289 2.17 26.50 -6.90
N GLN A 290 0.83 26.53 -6.85
CA GLN A 290 0.00 27.45 -7.64
C GLN A 290 0.33 28.92 -7.33
N LYS A 291 0.42 29.29 -6.04
CA LYS A 291 0.79 30.66 -5.61
C LYS A 291 2.19 31.05 -6.08
N ILE A 292 3.14 30.11 -6.04
CA ILE A 292 4.51 30.32 -6.51
C ILE A 292 4.54 30.44 -8.05
N GLY A 293 3.84 29.55 -8.75
CA GLY A 293 3.73 29.52 -10.20
C GLY A 293 3.14 30.81 -10.76
N TYR A 294 2.09 31.32 -10.14
CA TYR A 294 1.49 32.61 -10.48
C TYR A 294 2.50 33.75 -10.41
N LYS A 295 3.30 33.82 -9.33
CA LYS A 295 4.35 34.83 -9.16
C LYS A 295 5.45 34.71 -10.22
N ILE A 296 5.88 33.49 -10.56
CA ILE A 296 6.83 33.24 -11.64
C ILE A 296 6.26 33.71 -12.98
N ALA A 297 5.00 33.37 -13.26
CA ALA A 297 4.34 33.71 -14.51
C ALA A 297 4.23 35.23 -14.69
N LEU A 298 3.76 35.96 -13.68
CA LEU A 298 3.72 37.42 -13.70
C LEU A 298 5.10 38.05 -13.93
N LYS A 299 6.13 37.55 -13.24
CA LYS A 299 7.50 38.09 -13.35
C LYS A 299 8.10 37.84 -14.74
N SER A 300 7.72 36.77 -15.43
CA SER A 300 8.25 36.42 -16.76
C SER A 300 7.82 37.41 -17.86
N LYS A 301 6.69 38.10 -17.66
CA LYS A 301 6.00 38.95 -18.64
C LYS A 301 5.74 38.25 -19.98
N ALA A 302 5.67 36.93 -19.99
CA ALA A 302 5.37 36.13 -21.17
C ALA A 302 3.86 35.95 -21.35
N ASP A 303 3.43 35.65 -22.57
CA ASP A 303 2.03 35.37 -22.86
C ASP A 303 1.64 33.95 -22.45
N VAL A 304 2.63 33.04 -22.46
CA VAL A 304 2.52 31.63 -22.11
C VAL A 304 3.73 31.24 -21.26
N VAL A 305 3.51 30.55 -20.15
CA VAL A 305 4.54 30.17 -19.17
C VAL A 305 4.37 28.71 -18.84
N TRP A 306 5.42 27.93 -19.03
CA TRP A 306 5.48 26.52 -18.63
C TRP A 306 6.40 26.38 -17.42
N ILE A 307 5.90 25.77 -16.37
CA ILE A 307 6.66 25.55 -15.13
C ILE A 307 6.57 24.07 -14.78
N TRP A 308 7.73 23.42 -14.71
CA TRP A 308 7.83 22.05 -14.21
C TRP A 308 8.30 22.08 -12.76
N PHE A 309 7.39 21.81 -11.82
CA PHE A 309 7.75 21.68 -10.41
C PHE A 309 8.34 20.31 -10.15
N LYS A 310 9.42 20.27 -9.38
CA LYS A 310 10.22 19.05 -9.18
C LYS A 310 10.75 19.02 -7.75
N ARG A 311 10.81 17.85 -7.09
CA ARG A 311 11.53 17.70 -5.82
C ARG A 311 13.04 17.70 -6.07
N ASP A 312 13.82 18.19 -5.11
CA ASP A 312 15.27 18.04 -5.19
C ASP A 312 15.68 16.56 -5.33
N GLY A 313 16.69 16.29 -6.16
CA GLY A 313 17.17 14.93 -6.46
C GLY A 313 16.32 14.10 -7.42
N ALA A 314 15.14 14.55 -7.83
CA ALA A 314 14.28 13.82 -8.76
C ALA A 314 14.96 13.57 -10.13
N PRO A 315 14.66 12.47 -10.86
CA PRO A 315 15.17 12.26 -12.22
C PRO A 315 14.66 13.29 -13.23
N ASN A 316 15.28 13.37 -14.41
CA ASN A 316 14.77 14.22 -15.49
C ASN A 316 13.46 13.68 -16.05
N GLY A 317 12.50 14.57 -16.31
CA GLY A 317 11.18 14.20 -16.81
C GLY A 317 10.17 13.79 -15.73
N ILE A 318 10.60 13.63 -14.48
CA ILE A 318 9.70 13.35 -13.34
C ILE A 318 9.42 14.67 -12.61
N ASN A 319 8.17 15.11 -12.68
CA ASN A 319 7.69 16.38 -12.11
C ASN A 319 6.63 16.09 -11.04
N ILE A 320 6.49 16.97 -10.06
CA ILE A 320 5.38 16.92 -9.11
C ILE A 320 4.08 17.35 -9.81
N VAL A 321 4.17 18.44 -10.56
CA VAL A 321 3.10 19.04 -11.35
C VAL A 321 3.71 19.86 -12.48
N THR A 322 3.08 19.79 -13.65
CA THR A 322 3.37 20.69 -14.76
C THR A 322 2.29 21.77 -14.81
N GLN A 323 2.69 23.02 -14.66
CA GLN A 323 1.78 24.17 -14.75
C GLN A 323 1.97 24.90 -16.08
N GLN A 324 0.86 25.18 -16.72
CA GLN A 324 0.77 26.06 -17.89
C GLN A 324 -0.03 27.29 -17.53
N TRP A 325 0.63 28.44 -17.51
CA TRP A 325 -0.03 29.72 -17.31
C TRP A 325 -0.12 30.47 -18.62
N PHE A 326 -1.27 31.01 -18.94
CA PHE A 326 -1.46 31.81 -20.15
C PHE A 326 -2.45 32.93 -19.93
N LYS A 327 -2.30 34.00 -20.70
CA LYS A 327 -3.27 35.11 -20.69
C LYS A 327 -4.65 34.61 -21.06
N ARG A 328 -5.69 35.17 -20.43
CA ARG A 328 -7.10 34.80 -20.68
C ARG A 328 -7.49 34.78 -22.16
N ALA A 329 -6.95 35.71 -22.95
CA ALA A 329 -7.21 35.79 -24.40
C ALA A 329 -6.74 34.55 -25.19
N LEU A 330 -5.91 33.69 -24.59
CA LEU A 330 -5.37 32.48 -25.22
C LEU A 330 -6.09 31.20 -24.81
N LYS A 331 -7.15 31.29 -23.99
CA LYS A 331 -7.89 30.15 -23.43
C LYS A 331 -8.25 29.09 -24.48
N SER A 332 -8.82 29.52 -25.61
CA SER A 332 -9.29 28.63 -26.68
C SER A 332 -8.18 27.87 -27.41
N PHE A 333 -6.91 28.21 -27.21
CA PHE A 333 -5.78 27.54 -27.86
C PHE A 333 -5.16 26.44 -27.04
N PHE A 334 -5.35 26.47 -25.72
CA PHE A 334 -4.68 25.59 -24.77
C PHE A 334 -5.62 24.66 -24.04
N ILE A 335 -6.90 25.01 -23.98
CA ILE A 335 -7.91 24.22 -23.31
C ILE A 335 -8.69 23.45 -24.37
N ASN A 336 -8.54 22.13 -24.36
CA ASN A 336 -9.50 21.26 -25.02
C ASN A 336 -10.70 21.14 -24.08
N ILE A 337 -11.87 21.64 -24.49
CA ILE A 337 -13.08 21.63 -23.65
C ILE A 337 -13.54 20.18 -23.39
N ASP A 338 -13.07 19.23 -24.22
CA ASP A 338 -13.42 17.82 -24.14
C ASP A 338 -12.45 16.97 -23.28
N SER A 339 -11.37 17.55 -22.73
CA SER A 339 -10.45 16.81 -21.85
C SER A 339 -10.85 16.96 -20.38
N GLU A 340 -11.26 15.86 -19.74
CA GLU A 340 -11.60 15.81 -18.31
C GLU A 340 -10.39 15.92 -17.36
N ASP A 341 -9.16 15.87 -17.89
CA ASP A 341 -7.92 15.71 -17.11
C ASP A 341 -7.24 17.02 -16.68
N ASP A 342 -7.58 18.17 -17.28
CA ASP A 342 -6.92 19.46 -16.98
C ASP A 342 -7.75 20.28 -16.00
N GLU A 343 -7.21 20.53 -14.80
CA GLU A 343 -7.82 21.47 -13.86
C GLU A 343 -7.53 22.91 -14.31
N ILE A 344 -8.61 23.67 -14.57
CA ILE A 344 -8.53 25.05 -15.07
C ILE A 344 -8.93 26.01 -13.97
N VAL A 345 -7.99 26.85 -13.53
CA VAL A 345 -8.23 27.83 -12.48
C VAL A 345 -7.99 29.24 -13.02
N ASP A 346 -8.96 30.12 -12.77
CA ASP A 346 -8.91 31.53 -13.19
C ASP A 346 -8.26 32.38 -12.09
N TYR A 347 -7.09 32.95 -12.39
CA TYR A 347 -6.33 33.86 -11.53
C TYR A 347 -6.40 35.32 -12.03
N GLY A 348 -7.53 35.71 -12.63
CA GLY A 348 -7.78 37.06 -13.14
C GLY A 348 -7.12 37.31 -14.50
N GLU A 349 -5.88 37.79 -14.49
CA GLU A 349 -5.14 38.10 -15.73
C GLU A 349 -4.58 36.85 -16.43
N LEU A 350 -4.34 35.80 -15.66
CA LEU A 350 -3.79 34.53 -16.12
C LEU A 350 -4.77 33.40 -15.82
N ILE A 351 -4.78 32.42 -16.70
CA ILE A 351 -5.43 31.13 -16.51
C ILE A 351 -4.33 30.11 -16.26
N LEU A 352 -4.58 29.22 -15.30
CA LEU A 352 -3.77 28.05 -15.01
C LEU A 352 -4.43 26.81 -15.62
N SER A 353 -3.63 25.97 -16.27
CA SER A 353 -3.92 24.56 -16.56
C SER A 353 -2.81 23.73 -15.91
N GLU A 354 -3.18 22.71 -15.15
CA GLU A 354 -2.23 21.82 -14.47
C GLU A 354 -2.36 20.38 -14.93
N ASN A 355 -1.22 19.74 -15.15
CA ASN A 355 -1.13 18.28 -15.30
C ASN A 355 -0.37 17.69 -14.10
N ARG A 356 -1.04 16.76 -13.42
CA ARG A 356 -0.57 16.07 -12.20
C ARG A 356 -0.36 14.56 -12.41
N GLN A 357 -0.44 14.06 -13.64
CA GLN A 357 -0.41 12.63 -13.95
C GLN A 357 1.00 12.01 -13.83
N ASP A 358 2.06 12.83 -13.84
CA ASP A 358 3.45 12.39 -13.68
C ASP A 358 3.75 12.11 -12.18
N GLY A 359 3.27 10.99 -11.62
CA GLY A 359 3.53 10.63 -10.22
C GLY A 359 5.03 10.53 -9.87
N TYR A 360 5.47 11.27 -8.85
CA TYR A 360 6.89 11.42 -8.46
C TYR A 360 7.54 10.23 -7.72
N VAL A 361 6.80 9.51 -6.88
CA VAL A 361 7.35 8.75 -5.74
C VAL A 361 7.80 7.33 -6.08
N CYS A 362 7.23 6.66 -7.08
CA CYS A 362 7.59 5.26 -7.38
C CYS A 362 9.06 5.07 -7.80
N SER A 363 9.72 6.10 -8.35
CA SER A 363 11.08 5.96 -8.87
C SER A 363 12.17 6.12 -7.79
N ALA A 364 12.11 7.17 -6.97
CA ALA A 364 13.22 7.57 -6.10
C ALA A 364 13.51 6.59 -4.94
N TYR A 365 12.49 5.98 -4.34
CA TYR A 365 12.69 5.06 -3.21
C TYR A 365 13.38 3.76 -3.63
N TYR A 366 12.98 3.19 -4.79
CA TYR A 366 13.58 1.98 -5.35
C TYR A 366 15.05 2.20 -5.73
N TYR A 367 15.37 3.35 -6.33
CA TYR A 367 16.77 3.70 -6.63
C TYR A 367 17.65 3.79 -5.37
N ASN A 368 17.08 4.21 -4.24
CA ASN A 368 17.83 4.39 -3.01
C ASN A 368 17.90 3.12 -2.13
N HIS A 369 17.08 2.10 -2.39
CA HIS A 369 17.01 0.87 -1.59
C HIS A 369 16.90 -0.40 -2.46
N PRO A 370 17.86 -0.64 -3.39
CA PRO A 370 17.79 -1.77 -4.32
C PRO A 370 17.88 -3.14 -3.63
N ASP A 371 18.38 -3.20 -2.40
CA ASP A 371 18.57 -4.44 -1.64
C ASP A 371 17.37 -4.83 -0.75
N MET A 372 16.26 -4.08 -0.80
CA MET A 372 15.10 -4.36 0.04
C MET A 372 14.37 -5.63 -0.44
N PRO A 373 14.17 -6.65 0.41
CA PRO A 373 13.54 -7.89 -0.02
C PRO A 373 12.07 -7.68 -0.41
N ALA A 374 11.66 -8.39 -1.45
CA ALA A 374 10.28 -8.48 -1.88
C ALA A 374 9.42 -9.18 -0.84
N LYS A 375 8.21 -8.64 -0.61
CA LYS A 375 7.23 -9.21 0.33
C LYS A 375 6.02 -9.70 -0.45
N HIS A 376 5.79 -11.01 -0.44
CA HIS A 376 4.70 -11.68 -1.15
C HIS A 376 3.64 -12.24 -0.21
N LEU A 377 2.37 -12.19 -0.58
CA LEU A 377 1.31 -12.80 0.22
C LEU A 377 1.62 -14.28 0.50
N ALA A 378 1.36 -14.70 1.73
CA ALA A 378 1.59 -16.08 2.14
C ALA A 378 0.71 -17.03 1.31
N VAL A 379 1.30 -18.12 0.83
CA VAL A 379 0.58 -19.14 0.04
C VAL A 379 -0.55 -19.72 0.88
N SER A 380 -1.74 -19.74 0.30
CA SER A 380 -2.95 -20.28 0.91
C SER A 380 -2.77 -21.78 1.21
N LYS A 381 -3.31 -22.24 2.34
CA LYS A 381 -3.29 -23.68 2.70
C LYS A 381 -3.99 -24.56 1.66
N ASN A 382 -4.94 -23.98 0.91
CA ASN A 382 -5.71 -24.66 -0.12
C ASN A 382 -5.22 -24.28 -1.53
N ALA A 383 -3.99 -23.77 -1.66
CA ALA A 383 -3.45 -23.39 -2.96
C ALA A 383 -3.37 -24.58 -3.92
N ILE A 384 -3.73 -24.33 -5.17
CA ILE A 384 -3.73 -25.34 -6.23
C ILE A 384 -2.30 -25.46 -6.78
N THR A 385 -1.74 -26.67 -6.75
CA THR A 385 -0.45 -26.94 -7.41
C THR A 385 -0.64 -26.90 -8.92
N VAL A 386 0.01 -25.94 -9.57
CA VAL A 386 -0.08 -25.76 -11.02
C VAL A 386 0.77 -26.80 -11.72
N ASN A 387 0.12 -27.56 -12.59
CA ASN A 387 0.74 -28.42 -13.57
C ASN A 387 0.64 -27.73 -14.93
N LEU A 388 1.77 -27.55 -15.59
CA LEU A 388 1.81 -26.95 -16.92
C LEU A 388 2.85 -27.68 -17.74
N ASP A 389 2.49 -28.08 -18.96
CA ASP A 389 3.39 -28.71 -19.91
C ASP A 389 3.03 -28.36 -21.34
N ILE A 390 4.01 -28.34 -22.24
CA ILE A 390 3.77 -28.22 -23.68
C ILE A 390 4.08 -29.54 -24.34
N LYS A 391 3.13 -30.04 -25.12
CA LYS A 391 3.25 -31.28 -25.89
C LYS A 391 3.10 -30.99 -27.37
N LYS A 392 3.84 -31.73 -28.19
CA LYS A 392 3.71 -31.72 -29.65
C LYS A 392 2.77 -32.83 -30.09
N SER A 393 1.75 -32.48 -30.88
CA SER A 393 1.01 -33.43 -31.71
C SER A 393 1.60 -33.42 -33.13
N SER A 394 1.05 -34.21 -34.04
CA SER A 394 1.47 -34.26 -35.44
C SER A 394 1.32 -32.92 -36.17
N GLU A 395 0.47 -32.01 -35.68
CA GLU A 395 0.12 -30.77 -36.38
C GLU A 395 0.28 -29.50 -35.52
N PHE A 396 0.20 -29.61 -34.19
CA PHE A 396 0.15 -28.44 -33.31
C PHE A 396 0.91 -28.65 -32.01
N LEU A 397 1.29 -27.54 -31.37
CA LEU A 397 1.68 -27.53 -29.97
C LEU A 397 0.44 -27.40 -29.09
N THR A 398 0.40 -28.16 -28.01
CA THR A 398 -0.71 -28.18 -27.06
C THR A 398 -0.18 -27.88 -25.66
N LEU A 399 -0.70 -26.81 -25.06
CA LEU A 399 -0.56 -26.52 -23.64
C LEU A 399 -1.47 -27.47 -22.85
N CYS A 400 -0.88 -28.28 -21.98
CA CYS A 400 -1.60 -29.12 -21.02
C CYS A 400 -1.48 -28.49 -19.64
N THR A 401 -2.59 -28.08 -19.03
CA THR A 401 -2.56 -27.42 -17.73
C THR A 401 -3.84 -27.61 -16.93
N ASN A 402 -3.77 -27.43 -15.61
CA ASN A 402 -4.93 -27.33 -14.72
C ASN A 402 -5.30 -25.88 -14.39
N LEU A 403 -4.72 -24.89 -15.08
CA LEU A 403 -5.15 -23.50 -14.98
C LEU A 403 -6.59 -23.33 -15.47
N LEU A 404 -7.33 -22.44 -14.83
CA LEU A 404 -8.69 -22.04 -15.14
C LEU A 404 -8.82 -21.47 -16.55
N LYS A 405 -9.92 -21.81 -17.21
CA LYS A 405 -10.34 -21.21 -18.48
C LYS A 405 -10.37 -19.68 -18.37
N GLY A 406 -9.79 -19.00 -19.35
CA GLY A 406 -9.62 -17.55 -19.36
C GLY A 406 -8.26 -17.07 -18.84
N THR A 407 -7.43 -17.95 -18.26
CA THR A 407 -6.08 -17.57 -17.82
C THR A 407 -5.24 -17.15 -19.02
N LYS A 408 -4.70 -15.93 -19.00
CA LYS A 408 -3.81 -15.42 -20.04
C LYS A 408 -2.36 -15.82 -19.71
N LEU A 409 -1.68 -16.38 -20.70
CA LEU A 409 -0.26 -16.74 -20.65
C LEU A 409 0.46 -16.05 -21.79
N PHE A 410 1.71 -15.68 -21.56
CA PHE A 410 2.61 -15.14 -22.56
C PHE A 410 3.64 -16.20 -22.94
N ILE A 411 3.93 -16.35 -24.22
CA ILE A 411 4.88 -17.33 -24.73
C ILE A 411 5.95 -16.59 -25.51
N THR A 412 7.20 -16.72 -25.10
CA THR A 412 8.36 -16.39 -25.94
C THR A 412 8.89 -17.66 -26.56
N TYR A 413 9.29 -17.62 -27.83
CA TYR A 413 9.72 -18.83 -28.53
C TYR A 413 10.69 -18.53 -29.68
N LYS A 414 11.49 -19.56 -30.02
CA LYS A 414 12.37 -19.62 -31.19
C LYS A 414 12.08 -20.89 -31.96
N ILE A 415 12.01 -20.77 -33.29
CA ILE A 415 11.84 -21.90 -34.20
C ILE A 415 13.19 -22.21 -34.83
N ASN A 416 13.66 -23.46 -34.71
CA ASN A 416 14.93 -23.95 -35.23
C ASN A 416 16.14 -23.07 -34.86
N GLY A 417 16.11 -22.47 -33.65
CA GLY A 417 17.18 -21.58 -33.17
C GLY A 417 17.23 -20.19 -33.81
N GLY A 418 16.19 -19.80 -34.58
CA GLY A 418 16.09 -18.49 -35.21
C GLY A 418 15.78 -17.34 -34.24
N GLU A 419 15.21 -16.26 -34.78
CA GLU A 419 14.84 -15.07 -34.01
C GLU A 419 13.79 -15.36 -32.94
N GLU A 420 13.88 -14.62 -31.83
CA GLU A 420 12.91 -14.68 -30.75
C GLU A 420 11.60 -13.99 -31.15
N ARG A 421 10.50 -14.70 -30.95
CA ARG A 421 9.13 -14.23 -31.19
C ARG A 421 8.32 -14.35 -29.93
N SER A 422 7.16 -13.70 -29.90
CA SER A 422 6.24 -13.83 -28.77
C SER A 422 4.77 -13.86 -29.20
N THR A 423 3.95 -14.49 -28.38
CA THR A 423 2.50 -14.55 -28.56
C THR A 423 1.80 -14.68 -27.20
N SER A 424 0.50 -14.42 -27.15
CA SER A 424 -0.34 -14.66 -25.98
C SER A 424 -1.29 -15.83 -26.23
N VAL A 425 -1.46 -16.71 -25.25
CA VAL A 425 -2.46 -17.78 -25.29
C VAL A 425 -3.43 -17.61 -24.11
N THR A 426 -4.72 -17.79 -24.38
CA THR A 426 -5.73 -17.84 -23.32
C THR A 426 -6.16 -19.28 -23.13
N VAL A 427 -6.02 -19.82 -21.91
CA VAL A 427 -6.42 -21.19 -21.58
C VAL A 427 -7.90 -21.38 -21.89
N GLN A 428 -8.21 -22.35 -22.74
CA GLN A 428 -9.60 -22.68 -23.11
C GLN A 428 -10.11 -23.83 -22.26
N ASP A 429 -9.32 -24.90 -22.15
CA ASP A 429 -9.60 -26.11 -21.40
C ASP A 429 -8.27 -26.74 -20.94
N ALA A 430 -8.33 -27.91 -20.30
CA ALA A 430 -7.15 -28.66 -19.83
C ALA A 430 -6.09 -28.93 -20.91
N LYS A 431 -6.50 -28.90 -22.18
CA LYS A 431 -5.64 -28.91 -23.36
C LYS A 431 -5.99 -27.73 -24.25
N THR A 432 -5.07 -26.80 -24.41
CA THR A 432 -5.24 -25.60 -25.25
C THR A 432 -4.24 -25.62 -26.39
N ILE A 433 -4.72 -25.47 -27.63
CA ILE A 433 -3.87 -25.39 -28.81
C ILE A 433 -3.09 -24.06 -28.79
N ILE A 434 -1.79 -24.14 -29.06
CA ILE A 434 -0.92 -22.98 -29.17
C ILE A 434 -0.67 -22.71 -30.65
N ILE A 435 -0.98 -21.50 -31.10
CA ILE A 435 -0.71 -21.06 -32.47
C ILE A 435 0.57 -20.23 -32.45
N LEU A 436 1.61 -20.73 -33.11
CA LEU A 436 2.88 -20.04 -33.28
C LEU A 436 3.03 -19.60 -34.73
N GLU A 437 3.29 -18.32 -34.96
CA GLU A 437 3.50 -17.78 -36.30
C GLU A 437 4.76 -18.39 -36.93
N GLY A 438 4.59 -18.99 -38.12
CA GLY A 438 5.66 -19.60 -38.90
C GLY A 438 6.05 -21.03 -38.50
N TYR A 439 5.36 -21.64 -37.53
CA TYR A 439 5.62 -23.02 -37.12
C TYR A 439 5.13 -24.03 -38.16
N GLN A 440 5.96 -25.04 -38.43
CA GLN A 440 5.62 -26.19 -39.26
C GLN A 440 5.78 -27.52 -38.51
N PRO A 441 4.98 -28.54 -38.84
CA PRO A 441 5.16 -29.90 -38.32
C PRO A 441 6.59 -30.42 -38.59
N GLY A 442 7.36 -30.63 -37.53
CA GLY A 442 8.75 -31.09 -37.62
C GLY A 442 9.78 -30.09 -37.10
N ASP A 443 9.39 -28.83 -36.93
CA ASP A 443 10.27 -27.82 -36.36
C ASP A 443 10.64 -28.13 -34.90
N GLN A 444 11.86 -27.74 -34.53
CA GLN A 444 12.30 -27.64 -33.15
C GLN A 444 11.85 -26.29 -32.59
N VAL A 445 11.24 -26.30 -31.42
CA VAL A 445 10.76 -25.08 -30.76
C VAL A 445 11.27 -25.03 -29.34
N SER A 446 11.87 -23.91 -28.96
CA SER A 446 12.32 -23.64 -27.60
C SER A 446 11.78 -22.31 -27.11
N GLY A 447 11.56 -22.16 -25.82
CA GLY A 447 10.98 -20.92 -25.30
C GLY A 447 10.57 -20.98 -23.85
N ASP A 448 9.87 -19.94 -23.40
CA ASP A 448 9.29 -19.85 -22.07
C ASP A 448 7.78 -19.62 -22.16
N VAL A 449 7.03 -20.33 -21.33
CA VAL A 449 5.64 -19.98 -20.99
C VAL A 449 5.66 -19.19 -19.71
N THR A 450 5.06 -18.01 -19.73
CA THR A 450 4.99 -17.09 -18.60
C THR A 450 3.53 -16.86 -18.22
N LEU A 451 3.19 -17.05 -16.95
CA LEU A 451 1.96 -16.52 -16.38
C LEU A 451 2.22 -15.05 -16.03
N ILE A 452 1.59 -14.14 -16.77
CA ILE A 452 1.70 -12.69 -16.54
C ILE A 452 1.27 -12.33 -15.13
N VAL A 453 1.66 -11.16 -14.62
CA VAL A 453 1.29 -10.71 -13.28
C VAL A 453 -0.24 -10.63 -13.12
N SER A 454 -0.72 -10.94 -11.92
CA SER A 454 -2.15 -11.09 -11.57
C SER A 454 -3.02 -9.90 -12.01
N ILE A 455 -2.51 -8.68 -11.88
CA ILE A 455 -3.25 -7.44 -12.20
C ILE A 455 -3.59 -7.30 -13.69
N LEU A 456 -2.87 -8.02 -14.57
CA LEU A 456 -3.15 -8.05 -16.01
C LEU A 456 -4.10 -9.20 -16.41
N GLN A 457 -4.49 -10.05 -15.47
CA GLN A 457 -5.51 -11.07 -15.70
C GLN A 457 -6.92 -10.46 -15.65
N ASP A 458 -7.89 -11.17 -16.24
CA ASP A 458 -9.29 -10.80 -16.07
C ASP A 458 -9.71 -10.95 -14.60
N LYS A 459 -10.64 -10.09 -14.15
CA LYS A 459 -11.04 -10.01 -12.74
C LYS A 459 -11.41 -11.37 -12.13
N ASN A 460 -12.14 -12.21 -12.86
CA ASN A 460 -12.54 -13.53 -12.38
C ASN A 460 -11.33 -14.45 -12.10
N ILE A 461 -10.28 -14.34 -12.91
CA ILE A 461 -9.04 -15.12 -12.75
C ILE A 461 -8.28 -14.62 -11.52
N MET A 462 -8.15 -13.31 -11.38
CA MET A 462 -7.52 -12.69 -10.21
C MET A 462 -8.29 -13.01 -8.92
N ASP A 463 -9.62 -12.99 -8.95
CA ASP A 463 -10.45 -13.37 -7.82
C ASP A 463 -10.20 -14.84 -7.43
N GLU A 464 -10.03 -15.77 -8.37
CA GLU A 464 -9.74 -17.18 -8.04
C GLU A 464 -8.30 -17.38 -7.54
N TYR A 465 -7.31 -16.89 -8.28
CA TYR A 465 -5.90 -17.14 -7.95
C TYR A 465 -5.32 -16.25 -6.86
N GLY A 466 -5.97 -15.11 -6.60
CA GLY A 466 -5.49 -14.08 -5.68
C GLY A 466 -4.65 -13.02 -6.38
N ILE A 467 -4.52 -11.87 -5.71
CA ILE A 467 -3.83 -10.68 -6.23
C ILE A 467 -2.31 -10.84 -6.28
N ASP A 468 -1.75 -11.84 -5.61
CA ASP A 468 -0.32 -12.18 -5.67
C ASP A 468 -0.14 -13.67 -5.99
N TYR A 469 -1.15 -14.23 -6.68
CA TYR A 469 -1.30 -15.64 -7.00
C TYR A 469 -1.22 -16.57 -5.78
N GLU A 470 -1.55 -16.09 -4.58
CA GLU A 470 -1.37 -16.83 -3.33
C GLU A 470 -2.21 -18.10 -3.22
N ASN A 471 -3.22 -18.28 -4.10
CA ASN A 471 -3.97 -19.52 -4.23
C ASN A 471 -3.37 -20.49 -5.26
N LEU A 472 -2.17 -20.19 -5.80
CA LEU A 472 -1.40 -21.06 -6.69
C LEU A 472 -0.06 -21.44 -6.05
N THR A 473 0.38 -22.67 -6.32
CA THR A 473 1.69 -23.19 -5.87
C THR A 473 2.28 -24.13 -6.93
N GLY A 474 3.44 -24.72 -6.64
CA GLY A 474 4.17 -25.61 -7.53
C GLY A 474 5.33 -24.95 -8.25
N THR A 475 6.12 -25.75 -8.97
CA THR A 475 7.39 -25.32 -9.58
C THR A 475 7.22 -24.31 -10.71
N PHE A 476 6.02 -24.19 -11.28
CA PHE A 476 5.71 -23.18 -12.28
C PHE A 476 5.62 -21.78 -11.68
N ILE A 477 5.20 -21.63 -10.42
CA ILE A 477 4.97 -20.33 -9.78
C ILE A 477 6.27 -19.88 -9.12
N CYS A 478 6.82 -18.76 -9.60
CA CYS A 478 8.05 -18.16 -9.12
C CYS A 478 7.74 -17.16 -7.99
N ARG A 479 8.26 -17.44 -6.79
CA ARG A 479 8.20 -16.56 -5.61
C ARG A 479 9.61 -16.38 -5.07
N SER A 480 10.08 -15.15 -4.95
CA SER A 480 11.46 -14.86 -4.59
C SER A 480 11.56 -13.55 -3.82
N GLU A 481 12.35 -13.50 -2.75
CA GLU A 481 12.64 -12.25 -2.03
C GLU A 481 13.39 -11.22 -2.90
N LYS A 482 13.82 -11.56 -4.11
CA LYS A 482 14.49 -10.65 -5.05
C LYS A 482 13.57 -10.03 -6.10
N GLU A 483 12.42 -10.65 -6.36
CA GLU A 483 11.51 -10.23 -7.44
C GLU A 483 10.25 -9.64 -6.85
N SER A 484 9.84 -8.46 -7.30
CA SER A 484 8.74 -7.78 -6.65
C SER A 484 7.36 -8.36 -6.90
N MET A 485 7.19 -8.99 -8.06
CA MET A 485 5.94 -9.55 -8.51
C MET A 485 6.03 -11.07 -8.61
N VAL A 486 4.96 -11.75 -8.20
CA VAL A 486 4.81 -13.18 -8.43
C VAL A 486 4.33 -13.42 -9.85
N TYR A 487 5.03 -14.28 -10.56
CA TYR A 487 4.68 -14.73 -11.90
C TYR A 487 4.87 -16.24 -12.00
N GLY A 488 4.46 -16.82 -13.13
CA GLY A 488 4.79 -18.22 -13.44
C GLY A 488 5.75 -18.29 -14.60
N ARG A 489 6.71 -19.21 -14.59
CA ARG A 489 7.61 -19.44 -15.73
C ARG A 489 7.95 -20.91 -15.88
N LYS A 490 7.85 -21.41 -17.11
CA LYS A 490 8.36 -22.75 -17.48
C LYS A 490 9.07 -22.67 -18.83
N HIS A 491 10.34 -23.04 -18.82
CA HIS A 491 11.07 -23.28 -20.05
C HIS A 491 10.59 -24.57 -20.71
N PHE A 492 10.47 -24.56 -22.03
CA PHE A 492 10.13 -25.74 -22.83
C PHE A 492 11.07 -25.89 -24.02
N PHE A 493 11.31 -27.13 -24.39
CA PHE A 493 12.05 -27.50 -25.58
C PHE A 493 11.39 -28.71 -26.23
N ILE A 494 10.98 -28.54 -27.48
CA ILE A 494 10.28 -29.53 -28.28
C ILE A 494 11.15 -29.85 -29.49
N LYS A 495 11.45 -31.14 -29.67
CA LYS A 495 12.15 -31.64 -30.86
C LYS A 495 11.19 -31.95 -31.99
#